data_AF-A0A5D3ANQ8-F1
#
_entry.id   AF-A0A5D3ANQ8-F1
#
_cell.length_a   1.000
_cell.length_b   1.000
_cell.length_c   1.000
_cell.angle_alpha   90.00
_cell.angle_beta   90.00
_cell.angle_gamma   90.00
#
_symmetry.space_group_name_H-M   'P 1'
#
loop_
_entity.id
_entity.type
_entity.pdbx_description
1 polymer ?
#
loop_
_entity_poly.entity_id
_entity_poly.type
_entity_poly.pdbx_seq_one_letter_code
_entity_poly.pdbx_strand_id
1 'polypeptide(L)'
;MPEEENYTRSTDTQSATAASAASAATERSTIPTHASRIVTSFIATLDKDDSTSPYSKEERILLREQSRGNIKRDLFQAVSATLTAENSRLESTGKTAGSMDNVVFTPSTIVAGGVGNLLVEGNLHGEGWQGN
;
A
#
# COMPACT_ATOMS: atom_id res chain seq x y z
N MET A 1 48.89 -25.75 31.25
CA MET A 1 47.86 -25.83 30.19
C MET A 1 46.72 -24.93 30.63
N PRO A 2 46.34 -23.88 29.88
CA PRO A 2 45.10 -23.16 30.14
C PRO A 2 43.97 -23.75 29.28
N GLU A 3 42.82 -23.94 29.91
CA GLU A 3 41.58 -24.43 29.29
C GLU A 3 40.98 -23.33 28.41
N GLU A 4 40.69 -23.65 27.14
CA GLU A 4 40.05 -22.72 26.21
C GLU A 4 38.56 -22.60 26.52
N GLU A 5 38.15 -21.36 26.81
CA GLU A 5 36.78 -20.95 27.02
C GLU A 5 35.97 -21.12 25.73
N ASN A 6 34.98 -22.01 25.78
CA ASN A 6 34.01 -22.23 24.71
C ASN A 6 33.05 -21.04 24.60
N TYR A 7 33.45 -20.00 23.86
CA TYR A 7 32.56 -18.91 23.46
C TYR A 7 31.69 -19.35 22.28
N THR A 8 30.54 -19.96 22.58
CA THR A 8 29.52 -20.26 21.58
C THR A 8 28.79 -18.97 21.18
N ARG A 9 29.43 -18.20 20.29
CA ARG A 9 28.87 -17.44 19.16
C ARG A 9 27.37 -17.10 19.21
N SER A 10 27.04 -15.92 19.76
CA SER A 10 25.71 -15.27 19.68
C SER A 10 25.44 -14.55 18.34
N THR A 11 25.87 -15.07 17.19
CA THR A 11 25.79 -14.32 15.91
C THR A 11 24.47 -14.49 15.16
N ASP A 12 23.70 -15.55 15.42
CA ASP A 12 22.49 -15.82 14.63
C ASP A 12 21.37 -14.79 14.84
N THR A 13 21.21 -14.30 16.07
CA THR A 13 20.16 -13.32 16.39
C THR A 13 20.43 -11.94 15.81
N GLN A 14 21.70 -11.51 15.75
CA GLN A 14 22.06 -10.22 15.17
C GLN A 14 21.93 -10.21 13.64
N SER A 15 22.29 -11.31 12.98
CA SER A 15 22.17 -11.42 11.51
C SER A 15 20.72 -11.42 11.04
N ALA A 16 19.82 -12.13 11.73
CA ALA A 16 18.39 -12.15 11.39
C ALA A 16 17.73 -10.78 11.61
N THR A 17 18.06 -10.10 12.73
CA THR A 17 17.49 -8.78 13.06
C THR A 17 17.96 -7.71 12.06
N ALA A 18 19.23 -7.72 11.68
CA ALA A 18 19.77 -6.79 10.68
C ALA A 18 19.17 -7.02 9.29
N ALA A 19 19.00 -8.27 8.86
CA ALA A 19 18.36 -8.60 7.59
C ALA A 19 16.89 -8.18 7.54
N SER A 20 16.16 -8.36 8.65
CA SER A 20 14.77 -7.90 8.78
C SER A 20 14.66 -6.37 8.73
N ALA A 21 15.53 -5.66 9.42
CA ALA A 21 15.54 -4.19 9.43
C ALA A 21 15.92 -3.60 8.06
N ALA A 22 16.89 -4.21 7.36
CA ALA A 22 17.27 -3.81 6.01
C ALA A 22 16.11 -4.00 5.02
N SER A 23 15.40 -5.13 5.11
CA SER A 23 14.24 -5.42 4.26
C SER A 23 13.11 -4.42 4.49
N ALA A 24 12.80 -4.11 5.74
CA ALA A 24 11.77 -3.14 6.11
C ALA A 24 12.11 -1.70 5.62
N ALA A 25 13.39 -1.30 5.67
CA ALA A 25 13.83 -0.02 5.14
C ALA A 25 13.70 0.05 3.61
N THR A 26 14.00 -1.04 2.90
CA THR A 26 13.81 -1.16 1.45
C THR A 26 12.32 -1.14 1.06
N GLU A 27 11.46 -1.80 1.82
CA GLU A 27 9.99 -1.73 1.61
C GLU A 27 9.49 -0.28 1.77
N ARG A 28 9.95 0.46 2.79
CA ARG A 28 9.54 1.86 2.97
C ARG A 28 10.00 2.79 1.85
N SER A 29 11.22 2.58 1.31
CA SER A 29 11.74 3.44 0.24
C SER A 29 11.04 3.22 -1.11
N THR A 30 10.35 2.10 -1.28
CA THR A 30 9.61 1.75 -2.51
C THR A 30 8.13 2.12 -2.46
N ILE A 31 7.60 2.59 -1.31
CA ILE A 31 6.19 3.01 -1.15
C ILE A 31 5.72 3.97 -2.25
N PRO A 32 6.45 5.04 -2.62
CA PRO A 32 6.00 5.94 -3.70
C PRO A 32 5.81 5.23 -5.04
N THR A 33 6.67 4.25 -5.35
CA THR A 33 6.59 3.43 -6.57
C THR A 33 5.34 2.56 -6.53
N HIS A 34 5.09 1.87 -5.41
CA HIS A 34 3.90 1.04 -5.24
C HIS A 34 2.61 1.87 -5.27
N ALA A 35 2.57 3.02 -4.58
CA ALA A 35 1.42 3.92 -4.60
C ALA A 35 1.13 4.43 -6.03
N SER A 36 2.16 4.80 -6.79
CA SER A 36 2.01 5.21 -8.20
C SER A 36 1.42 4.08 -9.06
N ARG A 37 1.89 2.84 -8.90
CA ARG A 37 1.38 1.65 -9.58
C ARG A 37 -0.08 1.37 -9.24
N ILE A 38 -0.42 1.38 -7.95
CA ILE A 38 -1.78 1.13 -7.43
C ILE A 38 -2.76 2.16 -8.00
N VAL A 39 -2.43 3.45 -7.90
CA VAL A 39 -3.27 4.53 -8.40
C VAL A 39 -3.41 4.46 -9.92
N THR A 40 -2.33 4.21 -10.64
CA THR A 40 -2.38 4.08 -12.11
C THR A 40 -3.29 2.93 -12.54
N SER A 41 -3.21 1.80 -11.82
CA SER A 41 -4.07 0.64 -12.06
C SER A 41 -5.54 0.98 -11.80
N PHE A 42 -5.84 1.66 -10.69
CA PHE A 42 -7.19 2.14 -10.38
C PHE A 42 -7.72 3.10 -11.46
N ILE A 43 -6.95 4.12 -11.83
CA ILE A 43 -7.35 5.09 -12.87
C ILE A 43 -7.62 4.37 -14.21
N ALA A 44 -6.80 3.38 -14.57
CA ALA A 44 -7.02 2.58 -15.78
C ALA A 44 -8.34 1.76 -15.72
N THR A 45 -8.84 1.39 -14.54
CA THR A 45 -10.18 0.80 -14.42
C THR A 45 -11.29 1.80 -14.70
N LEU A 46 -11.06 3.10 -14.46
CA LEU A 46 -12.01 4.16 -14.78
C LEU A 46 -12.09 4.41 -16.30
N ASP A 47 -11.04 4.09 -17.04
CA ASP A 47 -11.00 4.19 -18.50
C ASP A 47 -11.77 3.06 -19.21
N LYS A 48 -12.15 2.00 -18.49
CA LYS A 48 -13.05 0.96 -19.00
C LYS A 48 -14.47 1.50 -19.02
N ASP A 49 -14.80 2.20 -20.10
CA ASP A 49 -16.05 2.93 -20.30
C ASP A 49 -17.17 2.08 -20.96
N ASP A 50 -17.03 0.76 -20.97
CA ASP A 50 -17.96 -0.18 -21.57
C ASP A 50 -18.70 -1.02 -20.51
N SER A 51 -19.40 -2.08 -20.95
CA SER A 51 -20.11 -3.02 -20.07
C SER A 51 -19.19 -3.85 -19.17
N THR A 52 -17.86 -3.68 -19.26
CA THR A 52 -16.87 -4.34 -18.40
C THR A 52 -16.45 -3.48 -17.21
N SER A 53 -16.96 -2.25 -17.11
CA SER A 53 -16.73 -1.39 -15.95
C SER A 53 -17.28 -2.03 -14.68
N PRO A 54 -16.49 -2.13 -13.61
CA PRO A 54 -16.98 -2.63 -12.32
C PRO A 54 -17.88 -1.62 -11.59
N TYR A 55 -18.04 -0.42 -12.14
CA TYR A 55 -18.74 0.70 -11.51
C TYR A 55 -20.14 0.90 -12.10
N SER A 56 -21.10 1.25 -11.24
CA SER A 56 -22.44 1.66 -11.64
C SER A 56 -22.41 2.91 -12.53
N LYS A 57 -23.53 3.19 -13.20
CA LYS A 57 -23.64 4.36 -14.07
C LYS A 57 -23.46 5.66 -13.29
N GLU A 58 -24.02 5.72 -12.08
CA GLU A 58 -23.97 6.85 -11.16
C GLU A 58 -22.52 7.11 -10.70
N GLU A 59 -21.81 6.08 -10.25
CA GLU A 59 -20.40 6.20 -9.84
C GLU A 59 -19.51 6.66 -11.00
N ARG A 60 -19.77 6.15 -12.20
CA ARG A 60 -19.05 6.59 -13.41
C ARG A 60 -19.32 8.05 -13.78
N ILE A 61 -20.50 8.59 -13.48
CA ILE A 61 -20.79 10.02 -13.67
C ILE A 61 -19.99 10.83 -12.66
N LEU A 62 -20.04 10.46 -11.37
CA LEU A 62 -19.31 11.14 -10.30
C LEU A 62 -17.80 11.18 -10.55
N LEU A 63 -17.23 10.08 -11.01
CA LEU A 63 -15.80 9.98 -11.34
C LEU A 63 -15.39 10.85 -12.54
N ARG A 64 -16.31 11.12 -13.47
CA ARG A 64 -16.07 11.99 -14.64
C ARG A 64 -16.17 13.47 -14.33
N GLU A 65 -17.05 13.84 -13.42
CA GLU A 65 -17.23 15.24 -13.00
C GLU A 65 -16.01 15.78 -12.25
N GLN A 66 -15.18 14.88 -11.72
CA GLN A 66 -13.92 15.21 -11.07
C GLN A 66 -12.73 15.23 -12.02
N SER A 67 -11.78 16.13 -11.75
CA SER A 67 -10.48 16.11 -12.42
C SER A 67 -9.75 14.82 -12.10
N ARG A 68 -9.45 14.02 -13.13
CA ARG A 68 -8.60 12.81 -13.03
C ARG A 68 -7.24 13.11 -12.38
N GLY A 69 -6.71 14.32 -12.60
CA GLY A 69 -5.49 14.78 -11.96
C GLY A 69 -5.63 14.92 -10.44
N ASN A 70 -6.78 15.42 -9.98
CA ASN A 70 -7.09 15.53 -8.55
C ASN A 70 -7.26 14.15 -7.93
N ILE A 71 -8.07 13.27 -8.55
CA ILE A 71 -8.25 11.88 -8.07
C ILE A 71 -6.89 11.17 -7.97
N LYS A 72 -6.05 11.27 -9.01
CA LYS A 72 -4.71 10.66 -9.02
C LYS A 72 -3.84 11.18 -7.88
N ARG A 73 -3.81 12.50 -7.67
CA ARG A 73 -2.99 13.11 -6.63
C ARG A 73 -3.47 12.74 -5.23
N ASP A 74 -4.76 12.88 -4.98
CA ASP A 74 -5.34 12.70 -3.65
C ASP A 74 -5.31 11.22 -3.26
N LEU A 75 -5.59 10.31 -4.20
CA LEU A 75 -5.46 8.87 -3.97
C LEU A 75 -4.01 8.45 -3.79
N PHE A 76 -3.06 9.04 -4.53
CA PHE A 76 -1.63 8.78 -4.31
C PHE A 76 -1.18 9.14 -2.89
N GLN A 77 -1.64 10.29 -2.38
CA GLN A 77 -1.35 10.72 -1.01
C GLN A 77 -1.98 9.75 0.01
N ALA A 78 -3.25 9.39 -0.18
CA ALA A 78 -3.96 8.47 0.72
C ALA A 78 -3.32 7.07 0.75
N VAL A 79 -3.02 6.50 -0.42
CA VAL A 79 -2.37 5.18 -0.54
C VAL A 79 -0.97 5.21 0.08
N SER A 80 -0.16 6.24 -0.21
CA SER A 80 1.18 6.36 0.36
C SER A 80 1.15 6.46 1.89
N ALA A 81 0.23 7.27 2.42
CA ALA A 81 0.06 7.43 3.86
C ALA A 81 -0.37 6.13 4.54
N THR A 82 -1.32 5.41 3.92
CA THR A 82 -1.83 4.14 4.44
C THR A 82 -0.75 3.06 4.46
N LEU A 83 -0.01 2.88 3.36
CA LEU A 83 1.11 1.93 3.30
C LEU A 83 2.20 2.26 4.34
N THR A 84 2.49 3.55 4.52
CA THR A 84 3.48 4.00 5.52
C THR A 84 3.01 3.70 6.95
N ALA A 85 1.73 3.98 7.24
CA ALA A 85 1.14 3.75 8.55
C ALA A 85 1.11 2.26 8.89
N GLU A 86 0.70 1.40 7.95
CA GLU A 86 0.64 -0.04 8.16
C GLU A 86 2.03 -0.67 8.32
N ASN A 87 3.02 -0.26 7.51
CA ASN A 87 4.42 -0.68 7.73
C ASN A 87 4.88 -0.31 9.13
N SER A 88 4.68 0.95 9.54
CA SER A 88 5.10 1.44 10.86
C SER A 88 4.41 0.69 11.99
N ARG A 89 3.11 0.41 11.86
CA ARG A 89 2.31 -0.35 12.82
C ARG A 89 2.84 -1.77 12.96
N LEU A 90 3.07 -2.48 11.85
CA LEU A 90 3.57 -3.85 11.87
C LEU A 90 4.99 -3.91 12.44
N GLU A 91 5.88 -3.00 12.04
CA GLU A 91 7.23 -2.87 12.59
C GLU A 91 7.20 -2.69 14.12
N SER A 92 6.31 -1.84 14.65
CA SER A 92 6.15 -1.63 16.10
C SER A 92 5.71 -2.89 16.86
N THR A 93 5.11 -3.85 16.16
CA THR A 93 4.69 -5.15 16.72
C THR A 93 5.67 -6.28 16.41
N GLY A 94 6.85 -5.97 15.85
CA GLY A 94 7.85 -6.95 15.46
C GLY A 94 7.48 -7.76 14.21
N LYS A 95 6.57 -7.25 13.38
CA LYS A 95 6.11 -7.88 12.13
C LYS A 95 6.60 -7.09 10.92
N THR A 96 6.70 -7.76 9.77
CA THR A 96 6.84 -7.09 8.47
C THR A 96 5.49 -7.03 7.77
N ALA A 97 5.29 -6.01 6.96
CA ALA A 97 4.12 -5.88 6.11
C ALA A 97 4.18 -6.78 4.87
N GLY A 98 5.36 -7.31 4.55
CA GLY A 98 5.58 -8.15 3.39
C GLY A 98 5.59 -7.36 2.08
N SER A 99 5.48 -8.08 0.96
CA SER A 99 5.60 -7.47 -0.36
C SER A 99 4.40 -6.61 -0.71
N MET A 100 4.68 -5.43 -1.27
CA MET A 100 3.69 -4.51 -1.85
C MET A 100 3.53 -4.69 -3.37
N ASP A 101 4.20 -5.67 -3.98
CA ASP A 101 4.24 -5.85 -5.45
C ASP A 101 2.87 -6.18 -6.04
N ASN A 102 2.04 -6.89 -5.28
CA ASN A 102 0.72 -7.34 -5.72
C ASN A 102 -0.43 -6.57 -5.04
N VAL A 103 -0.12 -5.53 -4.26
CA VAL A 103 -1.16 -4.72 -3.62
C VAL A 103 -1.97 -3.98 -4.67
N VAL A 104 -3.29 -3.95 -4.50
CA VAL A 104 -4.24 -3.20 -5.32
C VAL A 104 -5.18 -2.42 -4.43
N PHE A 105 -5.70 -1.31 -4.96
CA PHE A 105 -6.77 -0.55 -4.33
C PHE A 105 -8.10 -1.00 -4.93
N THR A 106 -9.04 -1.38 -4.08
CA THR A 106 -10.41 -1.68 -4.48
C THR A 106 -11.37 -0.74 -3.76
N PRO A 107 -12.07 0.15 -4.49
CA PRO A 107 -13.05 1.03 -3.88
C PRO A 107 -14.22 0.21 -3.33
N SER A 108 -14.70 0.57 -2.14
CA SER A 108 -15.93 0.08 -1.52
C SER A 108 -17.07 1.09 -1.65
N THR A 109 -16.73 2.39 -1.69
CA THR A 109 -17.69 3.48 -1.73
C THR A 109 -17.21 4.56 -2.69
N ILE A 110 -18.07 4.98 -3.62
CA ILE A 110 -17.84 6.12 -4.51
C ILE A 110 -19.09 7.00 -4.47
N VAL A 111 -19.05 8.11 -3.75
CA VAL A 111 -20.20 9.00 -3.57
C VAL A 111 -19.82 10.47 -3.70
N ALA A 112 -20.79 11.32 -4.03
CA ALA A 112 -20.61 12.75 -4.05
C ALA A 112 -20.27 13.25 -2.63
N GLY A 113 -19.11 13.91 -2.48
CA GLY A 113 -18.69 14.57 -1.27
C GLY A 113 -19.15 16.03 -1.28
N GLY A 114 -20.39 16.31 -0.89
CA GLY A 114 -20.90 17.69 -0.92
C GLY A 114 -20.77 18.37 -2.29
N VAL A 115 -20.80 19.71 -2.32
CA VAL A 115 -20.75 20.46 -3.58
C VAL A 115 -19.33 20.39 -4.17
N GLY A 116 -19.18 19.62 -5.24
CA GLY A 116 -17.97 19.60 -6.06
C GLY A 116 -16.83 18.70 -5.55
N ASN A 117 -17.03 17.92 -4.47
CA ASN A 117 -16.03 16.90 -4.09
C ASN A 117 -16.56 15.48 -4.32
N LEU A 118 -15.64 14.53 -4.29
CA LEU A 118 -15.90 13.10 -4.42
C LEU A 118 -15.28 12.40 -3.23
N LEU A 119 -16.03 11.52 -2.60
CA LEU A 119 -15.52 10.60 -1.59
C LEU A 119 -15.30 9.24 -2.26
N VAL A 120 -14.05 8.78 -2.23
CA VAL A 120 -13.67 7.43 -2.65
C VAL A 120 -13.06 6.74 -1.44
N GLU A 121 -13.76 5.73 -0.93
CA GLU A 121 -13.26 4.85 0.13
C GLU A 121 -13.00 3.47 -0.45
N GLY A 122 -12.02 2.76 0.10
CA GLY A 122 -11.69 1.44 -0.35
C GLY A 122 -10.59 0.81 0.48
N ASN A 123 -10.20 -0.39 0.08
CA ASN A 123 -9.25 -1.22 0.82
C ASN A 123 -8.02 -1.51 -0.04
N LEU A 124 -6.88 -1.65 0.63
CA LEU A 124 -5.64 -2.15 0.03
C LEU A 124 -5.51 -3.64 0.34
N HIS A 125 -5.31 -4.46 -0.68
CA HIS A 125 -5.07 -5.89 -0.49
C HIS A 125 -4.15 -6.43 -1.57
N GLY A 126 -3.42 -7.50 -1.28
CA GLY A 126 -2.53 -8.13 -2.24
C GLY A 126 -1.93 -9.41 -1.69
N GLU A 127 -1.55 -10.32 -2.59
CA GLU A 127 -0.79 -11.50 -2.20
C GLU A 127 0.55 -11.10 -1.56
N GLY A 128 0.84 -11.63 -0.38
CA GLY A 128 2.06 -11.33 0.37
C GLY A 128 2.01 -10.06 1.23
N TRP A 129 0.94 -9.27 1.15
CA TRP A 129 0.72 -8.08 1.98
C TRP A 129 -0.02 -8.44 3.27
N GLN A 130 0.46 -7.93 4.41
CA GLN A 130 -0.07 -8.17 5.75
C GLN A 130 -0.68 -6.94 6.42
N GLY A 131 -0.65 -5.78 5.74
CA GLY A 131 -1.31 -4.58 6.21
C GLY A 131 -2.83 -4.63 5.99
N ASN A 132 -3.55 -3.82 6.75
CA ASN A 132 -5.01 -3.71 6.71
C ASN A 132 -5.45 -2.33 6.21
#